data_AF-A0A845YXL9-F1
#
_entry.id   AF-A0A845YXL9-F1
#
_cell.length_a   1.000
_cell.length_b   1.000
_cell.length_c   1.000
_cell.angle_alpha   90.00
_cell.angle_beta   90.00
_cell.angle_gamma   90.00
#
_symmetry.space_group_name_H-M   'P 1'
#
loop_
_entity.id
_entity.type
_entity.pdbx_description
1 polymer ?
#
loop_
_entity_poly.entity_id
_entity_poly.type
_entity_poly.pdbx_seq_one_letter_code
_entity_poly.pdbx_strand_id
1 'polypeptide(L)' 'MGRKIKYEQKKQQLNLTVTPETKELLGEIADALNISRSELIEKWARGWHQMQSVSLLGEFLTCFEKLSATH' A
#
# COMPACT_ATOMS: atom_id res chain seq x y z
N MET A 1 -28.93 0.29 -14.97
CA MET A 1 -28.13 -0.19 -13.81
C MET A 1 -26.83 0.59 -13.77
N GLY A 2 -26.72 1.60 -12.90
CA GLY A 2 -25.53 2.44 -12.80
C GLY A 2 -24.36 1.68 -12.18
N ARG A 3 -23.25 1.56 -12.91
CA ARG A 3 -22.00 1.00 -12.39
C ARG A 3 -21.53 1.90 -11.25
N LYS A 4 -21.55 1.40 -10.01
CA LYS A 4 -20.88 2.06 -8.87
C LYS A 4 -19.40 2.21 -9.23
N ILE A 5 -18.98 3.43 -9.51
CA ILE A 5 -17.58 3.74 -9.74
C ILE A 5 -16.92 3.60 -8.37
N LYS A 6 -16.09 2.56 -8.20
CA LYS A 6 -15.43 2.21 -6.92
C LYS A 6 -14.40 3.27 -6.46
N TYR A 7 -14.19 4.31 -7.27
CA TYR A 7 -13.15 5.32 -7.11
C TYR A 7 -13.72 6.69 -7.50
N GLU A 8 -13.59 7.69 -6.63
CA GLU A 8 -13.98 9.07 -6.91
C GLU A 8 -13.08 9.71 -8.00
N GLN A 9 -11.88 9.16 -8.21
CA GLN A 9 -10.92 9.63 -9.20
C GLN A 9 -10.67 8.60 -10.30
N LYS A 10 -10.44 9.08 -11.52
CA LYS A 10 -10.05 8.23 -12.66
C LYS A 10 -8.66 7.65 -12.41
N LYS A 11 -8.48 6.36 -12.73
CA LYS A 11 -7.15 5.72 -12.71
C LYS A 11 -6.21 6.44 -13.69
N GLN A 12 -5.00 6.72 -13.23
CA GLN A 12 -3.93 7.24 -14.07
C GLN A 12 -3.02 6.08 -14.51
N GLN A 13 -2.46 6.17 -15.72
CA GLN A 13 -1.53 5.16 -16.22
C GLN A 13 -0.16 5.34 -15.55
N LEU A 14 0.38 4.24 -15.02
CA LEU A 14 1.73 4.16 -14.47
C LEU A 14 2.53 3.17 -15.31
N ASN A 15 3.67 3.61 -15.85
CA ASN A 15 4.62 2.73 -16.52
C ASN A 15 5.77 2.43 -15.55
N LEU A 16 5.99 1.15 -15.25
CA LEU A 16 6.99 0.69 -14.29
C LEU A 16 7.92 -0.33 -14.96
N THR A 17 9.22 -0.17 -14.75
CA THR A 17 10.23 -1.17 -15.15
C THR A 17 10.62 -1.98 -13.92
N VAL A 18 10.56 -3.31 -14.04
CA VAL A 18 10.90 -4.27 -12.98
C VAL A 18 11.74 -5.40 -13.55
N THR A 19 12.41 -6.16 -12.69
CA THR A 19 13.13 -7.36 -13.10
C THR A 19 12.15 -8.44 -13.63
N PRO A 20 12.60 -9.35 -14.51
CA PRO A 20 11.78 -10.46 -14.99
C PRO A 20 11.21 -11.31 -13.85
N GLU A 21 12.04 -11.66 -12.88
CA GLU A 21 11.65 -12.41 -11.68
C GLU A 21 10.53 -11.70 -10.90
N THR A 22 10.65 -10.39 -10.68
CA THR A 22 9.59 -9.61 -10.00
C THR A 22 8.28 -9.64 -10.78
N LYS A 23 8.36 -9.60 -12.12
CA LYS A 23 7.17 -9.66 -12.98
C LYS A 23 6.46 -11.01 -12.88
N GLU A 24 7.21 -12.10 -12.78
CA GLU A 24 6.68 -13.45 -12.60
C GLU A 24 5.99 -13.59 -11.24
N LEU A 25 6.69 -13.19 -10.16
CA LEU A 25 6.14 -13.20 -8.80
C LEU A 25 4.85 -12.37 -8.69
N LEU A 26 4.81 -11.18 -9.30
CA LEU A 26 3.59 -10.37 -9.33
C LEU A 26 2.43 -11.07 -10.05
N GLY A 27 2.73 -11.89 -11.07
CA GLY A 27 1.73 -12.71 -11.76
C GLY A 27 1.18 -13.80 -10.86
N GLU A 28 2.06 -14.62 -10.29
CA GLU A 28 1.68 -15.74 -9.41
C GLU A 28 0.85 -15.29 -8.21
N ILE A 29 1.25 -14.19 -7.56
CA ILE A 29 0.52 -13.63 -6.41
C ILE A 29 -0.84 -13.08 -6.84
N ALA A 30 -0.90 -12.39 -7.98
CA ALA A 30 -2.16 -11.84 -8.49
C ALA A 30 -3.15 -12.96 -8.84
N ASP A 31 -2.66 -14.04 -9.46
CA ASP A 31 -3.45 -15.21 -9.81
C ASP A 31 -3.95 -15.96 -8.55
N ALA A 32 -3.08 -16.17 -7.57
CA ALA A 32 -3.45 -16.80 -6.29
C ALA A 32 -4.53 -16.01 -5.52
N LEU A 33 -4.49 -14.68 -5.62
CA LEU A 33 -5.47 -13.79 -4.97
C LEU A 33 -6.68 -13.49 -5.85
N ASN A 34 -6.73 -14.01 -7.08
CA ASN A 34 -7.76 -13.77 -8.08
C ASN A 34 -8.04 -12.26 -8.29
N ILE A 35 -6.98 -11.46 -8.39
CA ILE A 35 -7.04 -10.01 -8.65
C ILE A 35 -6.11 -9.63 -9.80
N SER A 36 -6.31 -8.43 -10.35
CA SER A 36 -5.37 -7.91 -11.36
C SER A 36 -4.04 -7.50 -10.73
N ARG A 37 -2.94 -7.59 -11.49
CA ARG A 37 -1.61 -7.08 -11.09
C ARG A 37 -1.65 -5.60 -10.68
N SER A 38 -2.45 -4.78 -11.36
CA SER A 38 -2.64 -3.37 -10.99
C SER A 38 -3.32 -3.21 -9.63
N GLU A 39 -4.34 -4.03 -9.34
CA GLU A 39 -5.02 -4.03 -8.04
C GLU A 39 -4.10 -4.54 -6.92
N LEU A 40 -3.26 -5.53 -7.20
CA LEU A 40 -2.22 -5.99 -6.27
C LEU A 40 -1.28 -4.84 -5.89
N ILE A 41 -0.76 -4.10 -6.88
CA ILE A 41 0.13 -2.94 -6.65
C ILE A 41 -0.59 -1.85 -5.84
N GLU A 42 -1.85 -1.53 -6.16
CA GLU A 42 -2.63 -0.54 -5.39
C GLU A 42 -2.81 -0.97 -3.93
N LYS A 43 -3.13 -2.25 -3.67
CA LYS A 43 -3.28 -2.79 -2.31
C LYS A 43 -1.96 -2.76 -1.56
N TRP A 44 -0.86 -3.12 -2.23
CA TRP A 44 0.46 -3.15 -1.62
C TRP A 44 0.94 -1.74 -1.26
N ALA A 45 0.76 -0.76 -2.14
CA ALA A 45 1.09 0.64 -1.88
C ALA A 45 0.29 1.21 -0.68
N ARG A 46 -1.02 0.91 -0.60
CA ARG A 46 -1.85 1.31 0.55
C ARG A 46 -1.40 0.63 1.84
N GLY A 47 -1.16 -0.68 1.80
CA GLY A 47 -0.70 -1.44 2.96
C GLY A 47 0.65 -0.94 3.48
N TRP A 48 1.60 -0.67 2.59
CA TRP A 48 2.90 -0.12 2.94
C TRP A 48 2.80 1.26 3.59
N HIS A 49 1.98 2.16 3.03
CA HIS A 49 1.74 3.48 3.62
C HIS A 49 1.13 3.39 5.02
N GLN A 50 0.14 2.50 5.21
CA GLN A 50 -0.49 2.27 6.51
C GLN A 50 0.53 1.74 7.54
N MET A 51 1.36 0.76 7.17
CA MET A 51 2.41 0.25 8.05
C MET A 51 3.39 1.34 8.48
N GLN A 52 3.86 2.19 7.55
CA GLN A 52 4.74 3.31 7.90
C GLN A 52 4.06 4.32 8.83
N SER A 53 2.78 4.60 8.63
CA SER A 53 2.04 5.52 9.53
C SER A 53 1.90 4.97 10.95
N VAL A 54 1.76 3.65 11.11
CA VAL A 54 1.71 3.00 12.43
C VAL A 54 3.09 3.04 13.10
N SER A 55 4.17 2.80 12.36
CA SER A 55 5.54 2.94 12.89
C SER A 55 5.83 4.38 13.32
N LEU A 56 5.48 5.37 12.50
CA LEU A 56 5.63 6.79 12.84
C LEU A 56 4.82 7.21 14.07
N LEU A 57 3.60 6.67 14.23
CA LEU A 57 2.79 6.92 15.42
C LEU A 57 3.41 6.31 16.68
N GLY A 58 3.92 5.08 16.58
CA GLY A 58 4.64 4.42 17.68
C GLY A 58 5.88 5.20 18.11
N GLU A 59 6.67 5.69 17.15
CA GLU A 59 7.82 6.55 17.42
C GLU A 59 7.41 7.87 18.08
N PHE A 60 6.34 8.51 17.62
CA PHE A 60 5.83 9.76 18.20
C PHE A 60 5.37 9.57 19.65
N LEU A 61 4.59 8.53 19.95
CA LEU A 61 4.11 8.23 21.29
C LEU A 61 5.26 7.92 22.26
N THR A 62 6.26 7.17 21.79
CA THR A 62 7.46 6.84 22.59
C THR A 62 8.28 8.10 22.90
N CYS A 63 8.41 9.02 21.93
CA CYS A 63 9.06 10.32 22.14
C CYS A 63 8.26 11.21 23.11
N PHE A 64 6.92 11.19 23.05
CA PHE A 64 6.07 11.99 23.92
C PHE A 64 6.15 11.53 25.39
N GLU A 65 6.12 10.21 25.63
CA GLU A 65 6.23 9.63 26.97
C GLU A 65 7.56 10.01 27.63
N LYS A 66 8.65 9.98 26.86
CA LYS A 66 10.00 10.38 27.30
C LYS A 66 10.11 11.87 27.65
N LEU A 67 9.36 12.73 26.96
CA LEU A 67 9.27 14.16 27.24
C LEU A 67 8.42 14.45 28.50
N SER A 68 7.37 13.67 28.72
CA SER A 68 6.51 13.79 29.92
C SER A 68 7.12 13.20 31.20
N ALA A 69 8.08 12.27 31.08
CA ALA A 69 8.76 11.65 32.22
C ALA A 69 9.90 12.49 32.82
N THR A 70 10.26 13.61 32.18
CA THR A 70 11.33 14.54 32.62
C THR A 70 10.82 15.77 33.39
N HIS A 71 9.59 15.75 33.89
CA HIS A 71 9.00 16.87 34.62
C HIS A 71 8.40 16.48 35.97
#